data_AF-A0A4U1KY53-F1
#
_entry.id   AF-A0A4U1KY53-F1
#
_cell.length_a   1.000
_cell.length_b   1.000
_cell.length_c   1.000
_cell.angle_alpha   90.00
_cell.angle_beta   90.00
_cell.angle_gamma   90.00
#
_symmetry.space_group_name_H-M   'P 1'
#
loop_
_entity.id
_entity.type
_entity.pdbx_description
1 polymer ?
#
loop_
_entity_poly.entity_id
_entity_poly.type
_entity_poly.pdbx_seq_one_letter_code
_entity_poly.pdbx_strand_id
1 'polypeptide(L)'
;MDRKENKSILELKEKLNSPWLFLGQDKESRVVEVDKGLILDEEIDFINIIVDFYTVEVLHKNVGGYSEESIDNEIIRKVTDRYGGILRLKLFYQNELCNILENVEILDDKLKKIFKNISEEFFFFWRYRWQVLFSVMNQRQIDLLVDDLHIELYKETKKRESYVIDQLTENQKLMLRLYSLNYIYAALFEDLELQNSILFSCDSWEDLTKTSGKILNILDEYQQKCESVVFCLNTAELDRIGRGLDIYEMAERYSKAINDLKINKSKEDRIKCYASVIKDNIIYMTLNGVRDENIKVNGADSSNLQKVVNVLAKLLGGDVEYVSISPDTRYYVNPDLYINYSQYADSKENLNRMFTCCERKLIAKMFSPKFVADEKIELLVTKYPCQICSRTIDFVNQKEGAKLKIEIIDPLEPESNLSEQDIEEMDKCAEIISKKFPKSRKK
;
A
#
# COMPACT_ATOMS: atom_id res chain seq x y z
N MET A 1 11.13 -42.50 3.75
CA MET A 1 11.79 -42.10 2.50
C MET A 1 11.78 -40.59 2.50
N ASP A 2 12.89 -39.95 2.85
CA ASP A 2 12.96 -38.48 2.89
C ASP A 2 12.70 -37.95 1.48
N ARG A 3 11.57 -37.26 1.30
CA ARG A 3 11.26 -36.55 0.04
C ARG A 3 12.29 -35.43 -0.08
N LYS A 4 13.28 -35.62 -0.95
CA LYS A 4 14.24 -34.58 -1.30
C LYS A 4 13.50 -33.52 -2.10
N GLU A 5 13.20 -32.36 -1.48
CA GLU A 5 12.55 -31.25 -2.17
C GLU A 5 13.37 -30.82 -3.40
N ASN A 6 12.68 -30.41 -4.47
CA ASN A 6 13.31 -29.94 -5.70
C ASN A 6 14.14 -28.68 -5.43
N LYS A 7 15.38 -28.63 -5.91
CA LYS A 7 16.31 -27.51 -5.70
C LYS A 7 15.73 -26.18 -6.16
N SER A 8 15.03 -26.15 -7.31
CA SER A 8 14.42 -24.94 -7.85
C SER A 8 13.26 -24.42 -6.98
N ILE A 9 12.53 -25.32 -6.32
CA ILE A 9 11.47 -24.96 -5.38
C ILE A 9 12.06 -24.38 -4.09
N LEU A 10 13.15 -24.98 -3.59
CA LEU A 10 13.85 -24.48 -2.40
C LEU A 10 14.40 -23.07 -2.64
N GLU A 11 15.09 -22.84 -3.75
CA GLU A 11 15.61 -21.51 -4.12
C GLU A 11 14.49 -20.47 -4.24
N LEU A 12 13.34 -20.86 -4.80
CA LEU A 12 12.19 -19.96 -4.92
C LEU A 12 11.53 -19.68 -3.55
N LYS A 13 11.44 -20.67 -2.66
CA LYS A 13 10.97 -20.49 -1.28
C LYS A 13 11.88 -19.56 -0.49
N GLU A 14 13.21 -19.70 -0.62
CA GLU A 14 14.18 -18.78 -0.02
C GLU A 14 13.94 -17.34 -0.47
N LYS A 15 13.75 -17.13 -1.78
CA LYS A 15 13.42 -15.82 -2.34
C LYS A 15 12.08 -15.26 -1.87
N LEU A 16 11.06 -16.11 -1.65
CA LEU A 16 9.77 -15.67 -1.12
C LEU A 16 9.81 -15.25 0.34
N ASN A 17 10.77 -15.81 1.09
CA ASN A 17 10.98 -15.53 2.50
C ASN A 17 11.95 -14.38 2.74
N SER A 18 12.62 -13.85 1.71
CA SER A 18 13.51 -12.71 1.86
C SER A 18 12.71 -11.45 2.23
N PRO A 19 13.26 -10.57 3.10
CA PRO A 19 12.67 -9.28 3.40
C PRO A 19 12.45 -8.45 2.13
N TRP A 20 11.43 -7.60 2.15
CA TRP A 20 11.27 -6.58 1.12
C TRP A 20 12.23 -5.43 1.43
N LEU A 21 12.81 -4.87 0.38
CA LEU A 21 13.75 -3.75 0.47
C LEU A 21 13.02 -2.47 0.09
N PHE A 22 13.13 -1.43 0.91
CA PHE A 22 12.58 -0.11 0.63
C PHE A 22 13.68 0.95 0.65
N LEU A 23 13.67 1.86 -0.32
CA LEU A 23 14.67 2.92 -0.47
C LEU A 23 14.28 4.20 0.30
N GLY A 24 15.19 4.71 1.12
CA GLY A 24 15.04 5.98 1.82
C GLY A 24 15.27 7.22 0.94
N GLN A 25 15.09 8.39 1.54
CA GLN A 25 15.13 9.71 0.89
C GLN A 25 16.44 10.02 0.13
N ASP A 26 17.56 9.40 0.54
CA ASP A 26 18.92 9.63 0.03
C ASP A 26 19.44 8.49 -0.87
N LYS A 27 18.50 7.79 -1.57
CA LYS A 27 18.61 6.91 -2.74
C LYS A 27 19.62 5.75 -2.79
N GLU A 28 20.80 5.84 -2.18
CA GLU A 28 21.88 4.83 -2.37
C GLU A 28 22.46 4.27 -1.07
N SER A 29 22.26 4.91 0.09
CA SER A 29 22.85 4.44 1.36
C SER A 29 21.84 3.91 2.39
N ARG A 30 20.53 4.14 2.19
CA ARG A 30 19.48 3.74 3.14
C ARG A 30 18.50 2.80 2.49
N VAL A 31 18.85 1.52 2.51
CA VAL A 31 17.93 0.43 2.21
C VAL A 31 17.41 -0.12 3.53
N VAL A 32 16.08 -0.19 3.68
CA VAL A 32 15.43 -0.74 4.88
C VAL A 32 14.78 -2.06 4.54
N GLU A 33 15.19 -3.11 5.26
CA GLU A 33 14.62 -4.44 5.17
C GLU A 33 13.32 -4.51 5.99
N VAL A 34 12.27 -5.07 5.40
CA VAL A 34 10.96 -5.25 6.01
C VAL A 34 10.50 -6.69 5.83
N ASP A 35 10.32 -7.38 6.95
CA ASP A 35 9.85 -8.76 6.95
C ASP A 35 8.44 -8.88 6.39
N LYS A 36 8.18 -9.95 5.62
CA LYS A 36 6.85 -10.26 5.08
C LYS A 36 5.78 -10.36 6.18
N GLY A 37 6.16 -10.81 7.38
CA GLY A 37 5.25 -10.86 8.53
C GLY A 37 4.70 -9.49 8.95
N LEU A 38 5.47 -8.40 8.76
CA LEU A 38 5.01 -7.04 9.03
C LEU A 38 4.05 -6.54 7.94
N ILE A 39 4.30 -6.94 6.69
CA ILE A 39 3.46 -6.58 5.52
C ILE A 39 2.09 -7.26 5.59
N LEU A 40 2.04 -8.48 6.13
CA LEU A 40 0.83 -9.29 6.26
C LEU A 40 0.05 -9.04 7.58
N ASP A 41 0.43 -8.05 8.36
CA ASP A 41 -0.21 -7.76 9.64
C ASP A 41 -1.74 -7.54 9.49
N GLU A 42 -2.50 -8.01 10.48
CA GLU A 42 -3.96 -7.95 10.42
C GLU A 42 -4.55 -6.60 10.83
N GLU A 43 -3.84 -5.86 11.69
CA GLU A 43 -4.23 -4.58 12.27
C GLU A 43 -3.63 -3.39 11.50
N ILE A 44 -2.47 -3.61 10.86
CA ILE A 44 -1.69 -2.60 10.16
C ILE A 44 -1.75 -2.85 8.64
N ASP A 45 -2.20 -1.85 7.90
CA ASP A 45 -2.07 -1.82 6.45
C ASP A 45 -0.75 -1.18 6.04
N PHE A 46 0.33 -1.97 6.13
CA PHE A 46 1.69 -1.49 5.86
C PHE A 46 1.82 -0.90 4.46
N ILE A 47 1.18 -1.49 3.44
CA ILE A 47 1.24 -1.00 2.05
C ILE A 47 0.62 0.39 1.95
N ASN A 48 -0.55 0.63 2.56
CA ASN A 48 -1.15 1.96 2.55
C ASN A 48 -0.31 2.97 3.32
N ILE A 49 0.23 2.60 4.49
CA ILE A 49 1.10 3.46 5.29
C ILE A 49 2.35 3.87 4.49
N ILE A 50 3.02 2.92 3.85
CA ILE A 50 4.26 3.22 3.11
C ILE A 50 3.95 4.06 1.87
N VAL A 51 2.83 3.85 1.18
CA VAL A 51 2.42 4.69 0.05
C VAL A 51 2.12 6.13 0.50
N ASP A 52 1.39 6.29 1.61
CA ASP A 52 1.15 7.61 2.20
C ASP A 52 2.47 8.27 2.60
N PHE A 53 3.39 7.51 3.21
CA PHE A 53 4.74 7.97 3.55
C PHE A 53 5.45 8.58 2.35
N TYR A 54 5.64 7.82 1.27
CA TYR A 54 6.30 8.32 0.07
C TYR A 54 5.59 9.53 -0.54
N THR A 55 4.26 9.58 -0.47
CA THR A 55 3.48 10.73 -0.98
C THR A 55 3.73 11.99 -0.15
N VAL A 56 3.59 11.91 1.17
CA VAL A 56 3.77 13.06 2.08
C VAL A 56 5.19 13.61 2.00
N GLU A 57 6.20 12.74 2.04
CA GLU A 57 7.60 13.20 2.07
C GLU A 57 8.04 13.84 0.75
N VAL A 58 7.45 13.42 -0.38
CA VAL A 58 7.69 14.05 -1.67
C VAL A 58 6.98 15.39 -1.78
N LEU A 59 5.76 15.51 -1.24
CA LEU A 59 5.09 16.80 -1.14
C LEU A 59 5.88 17.78 -0.27
N HIS A 60 6.49 17.33 0.84
CA HIS A 60 7.37 18.18 1.67
C HIS A 60 8.56 18.71 0.87
N LYS A 61 9.21 17.87 0.06
CA LYS A 61 10.29 18.30 -0.84
C LYS A 61 9.81 19.34 -1.87
N ASN A 62 8.63 19.13 -2.46
CA ASN A 62 8.06 19.99 -3.49
C ASN A 62 7.63 21.37 -2.95
N VAL A 63 6.97 21.40 -1.78
CA VAL A 63 6.49 22.64 -1.15
C VAL A 63 7.63 23.43 -0.50
N GLY A 64 8.61 22.74 0.08
CA GLY A 64 9.74 23.36 0.80
C GLY A 64 10.75 24.12 -0.08
N GLY A 65 10.53 24.22 -1.40
CA GLY A 65 11.41 24.95 -2.32
C GLY A 65 12.77 24.29 -2.54
N TYR A 66 12.90 22.99 -2.26
CA TYR A 66 14.12 22.23 -2.51
C TYR A 66 14.31 21.87 -4.00
N SER A 67 13.29 22.10 -4.85
CA SER A 67 13.36 22.01 -6.31
C SER A 67 13.16 23.39 -6.96
N GLU A 68 13.90 23.67 -8.04
CA GLU A 68 13.78 24.93 -8.81
C GLU A 68 12.45 25.04 -9.58
N GLU A 69 11.69 23.95 -9.68
CA GLU A 69 10.39 23.88 -10.33
C GLU A 69 9.36 23.22 -9.40
N SER A 70 8.19 23.86 -9.25
CA SER A 70 7.05 23.29 -8.53
C SER A 70 6.39 22.23 -9.42
N ILE A 71 6.37 20.98 -8.96
CA ILE A 71 5.72 19.90 -9.67
C ILE A 71 4.24 19.86 -9.35
N ASP A 72 3.43 19.53 -10.36
CA ASP A 72 2.00 19.31 -10.18
C ASP A 72 1.77 18.13 -9.23
N ASN A 73 1.07 18.39 -8.12
CA ASN A 73 0.80 17.37 -7.12
C ASN A 73 -0.05 16.21 -7.67
N GLU A 74 -0.85 16.44 -8.72
CA GLU A 74 -1.58 15.37 -9.42
C GLU A 74 -0.62 14.31 -9.99
N ILE A 75 0.55 14.73 -10.47
CA ILE A 75 1.58 13.81 -10.97
C ILE A 75 2.18 13.00 -9.83
N ILE A 76 2.48 13.64 -8.69
CA ILE A 76 3.00 12.98 -7.49
C ILE A 76 2.05 11.85 -7.07
N ARG A 77 0.75 12.16 -6.96
CA ARG A 77 -0.31 11.18 -6.63
C ARG A 77 -0.37 10.02 -7.61
N LYS A 78 -0.40 10.32 -8.92
CA LYS A 78 -0.43 9.27 -9.94
C LYS A 78 0.76 8.33 -9.82
N VAL A 79 1.95 8.84 -9.51
CA VAL A 79 3.15 7.99 -9.33
C VAL A 79 3.07 7.17 -8.03
N THR A 80 2.63 7.76 -6.92
CA THR A 80 2.58 7.04 -5.63
C THR A 80 1.43 6.03 -5.56
N ASP A 81 0.28 6.30 -6.18
CA ASP A 81 -0.83 5.34 -6.33
C ASP A 81 -0.37 4.08 -7.07
N ARG A 82 0.46 4.26 -8.11
CA ARG A 82 1.03 3.16 -8.89
C ARG A 82 2.03 2.34 -8.13
N TYR A 83 2.90 3.02 -7.40
CA TYR A 83 3.80 2.38 -6.47
C TYR A 83 3.01 1.49 -5.50
N GLY A 84 1.89 2.00 -4.94
CA GLY A 84 0.96 1.19 -4.17
C GLY A 84 0.38 -0.01 -4.94
N GLY A 85 0.00 0.17 -6.20
CA GLY A 85 -0.44 -0.91 -7.08
C GLY A 85 0.61 -2.02 -7.26
N ILE A 86 1.88 -1.65 -7.51
CA ILE A 86 3.01 -2.58 -7.65
C ILE A 86 3.22 -3.38 -6.36
N LEU A 87 3.20 -2.72 -5.20
CA LEU A 87 3.32 -3.41 -3.92
C LEU A 87 2.18 -4.41 -3.69
N ARG A 88 0.93 -4.04 -4.02
CA ARG A 88 -0.23 -4.95 -3.88
C ARG A 88 -0.15 -6.14 -4.82
N LEU A 89 0.31 -5.94 -6.05
CA LEU A 89 0.53 -7.03 -7.00
C LEU A 89 1.66 -7.95 -6.54
N LYS A 90 2.79 -7.38 -6.12
CA LYS A 90 3.89 -8.16 -5.56
C LYS A 90 3.42 -9.01 -4.37
N LEU A 91 2.64 -8.43 -3.45
CA LEU A 91 2.07 -9.15 -2.32
C LEU A 91 1.15 -10.29 -2.78
N PHE A 92 0.26 -10.02 -3.72
CA PHE A 92 -0.64 -11.03 -4.27
C PHE A 92 0.12 -12.18 -4.92
N TYR A 93 1.07 -11.87 -5.82
CA TYR A 93 1.87 -12.88 -6.50
C TYR A 93 2.63 -13.75 -5.51
N GLN A 94 3.27 -13.14 -4.51
CA GLN A 94 4.00 -13.87 -3.48
C GLN A 94 3.08 -14.75 -2.62
N ASN A 95 1.88 -14.27 -2.26
CA ASN A 95 0.92 -15.07 -1.48
C ASN A 95 0.37 -16.24 -2.28
N GLU A 96 0.03 -16.01 -3.54
CA GLU A 96 -0.42 -17.07 -4.46
C GLU A 96 0.67 -18.11 -4.69
N LEU A 97 1.90 -17.66 -4.92
CA LEU A 97 3.02 -18.54 -5.13
C LEU A 97 3.35 -19.36 -3.87
N CYS A 98 3.36 -18.75 -2.68
CA CYS A 98 3.52 -19.48 -1.42
C CYS A 98 2.47 -20.58 -1.27
N ASN A 99 1.18 -20.23 -1.46
CA ASN A 99 0.08 -21.19 -1.37
C ASN A 99 0.25 -22.36 -2.36
N ILE A 100 0.66 -22.07 -3.61
CA ILE A 100 0.93 -23.12 -4.60
C ILE A 100 2.06 -24.04 -4.15
N LEU A 101 3.18 -23.46 -3.70
CA LEU A 101 4.39 -24.22 -3.32
C LEU A 101 4.24 -25.01 -2.01
N GLU A 102 3.33 -24.60 -1.13
CA GLU A 102 3.00 -25.34 0.10
C GLU A 102 2.13 -26.57 -0.15
N ASN A 103 1.29 -26.53 -1.20
CA ASN A 103 0.28 -27.56 -1.46
C ASN A 103 0.63 -28.48 -2.64
N VAL A 104 1.69 -28.19 -3.39
CA VAL A 104 2.10 -29.04 -4.51
C VAL A 104 2.80 -30.30 -4.02
N GLU A 105 2.33 -31.47 -4.46
CA GLU A 105 3.18 -32.66 -4.48
C GLU A 105 3.96 -32.71 -5.80
N ILE A 106 5.29 -32.76 -5.73
CA ILE A 106 6.16 -32.77 -6.90
C ILE A 106 5.84 -34.02 -7.74
N LEU A 107 5.16 -33.80 -8.86
CA LEU A 107 4.86 -34.79 -9.89
C LEU A 107 5.56 -34.37 -11.18
N ASP A 108 6.09 -35.36 -11.89
CA ASP A 108 6.78 -35.21 -13.19
C ASP A 108 5.78 -35.07 -14.36
N ASP A 109 4.58 -34.54 -14.08
CA ASP A 109 3.53 -34.37 -15.08
C ASP A 109 3.88 -33.18 -15.98
N LYS A 110 4.02 -33.43 -17.29
CA LYS A 110 4.27 -32.39 -18.28
C LYS A 110 3.03 -31.54 -18.52
N LEU A 111 3.20 -30.22 -18.69
CA LEU A 111 2.09 -29.30 -19.00
C LEU A 111 1.27 -29.76 -20.20
N LYS A 112 1.91 -30.29 -21.25
CA LYS A 112 1.22 -30.85 -22.43
C LYS A 112 0.21 -31.94 -22.09
N LYS A 113 0.50 -32.78 -21.10
CA LYS A 113 -0.40 -33.86 -20.64
C LYS A 113 -1.59 -33.26 -19.88
N ILE A 114 -1.36 -32.22 -19.09
CA ILE A 114 -2.40 -31.50 -18.35
C ILE A 114 -3.35 -30.82 -19.33
N PHE A 115 -2.84 -30.08 -20.31
CA PHE A 115 -3.66 -29.42 -21.32
C PHE A 115 -4.53 -30.41 -22.11
N LYS A 116 -4.01 -31.61 -22.43
CA LYS A 116 -4.78 -32.67 -23.10
C LYS A 116 -6.00 -33.12 -22.30
N ASN A 117 -5.98 -32.98 -20.98
CA ASN A 117 -7.04 -33.42 -20.06
C ASN A 117 -8.02 -32.29 -19.70
N ILE A 118 -7.83 -31.08 -20.23
CA ILE A 118 -8.82 -30.00 -20.15
C ILE A 118 -9.91 -30.28 -21.21
N SER A 119 -11.16 -29.93 -20.93
CA SER A 119 -12.30 -30.22 -21.83
C SER A 119 -12.01 -29.82 -23.29
N GLU A 120 -12.42 -30.66 -24.25
CA GLU A 120 -12.10 -30.45 -25.67
C GLU A 120 -12.61 -29.11 -26.21
N GLU A 121 -13.71 -28.57 -25.70
CA GLU A 121 -14.23 -27.24 -26.09
C GLU A 121 -13.31 -26.09 -25.64
N PHE A 122 -12.75 -26.19 -24.43
CA PHE A 122 -11.78 -25.22 -23.92
C PHE A 122 -10.41 -25.42 -24.59
N PHE A 123 -9.99 -26.67 -24.80
CA PHE A 123 -8.76 -27.03 -25.52
C PHE A 123 -8.79 -26.63 -27.01
N PHE A 124 -9.96 -26.67 -27.66
CA PHE A 124 -10.17 -26.18 -29.03
C PHE A 124 -9.96 -24.66 -29.13
N PHE A 125 -10.38 -23.91 -28.10
CA PHE A 125 -10.10 -22.48 -27.96
C PHE A 125 -8.59 -22.22 -27.80
N TRP A 126 -7.91 -23.03 -26.98
CA TRP A 126 -6.46 -22.97 -26.72
C TRP A 126 -5.57 -23.33 -27.93
N ARG A 127 -5.95 -24.32 -28.75
CA ARG A 127 -5.06 -24.90 -29.78
C ARG A 127 -5.42 -24.49 -31.21
N TYR A 128 -6.70 -24.37 -31.55
CA TYR A 128 -7.14 -24.26 -32.95
C TYR A 128 -7.55 -22.86 -33.39
N ARG A 129 -8.00 -21.99 -32.47
CA ARG A 129 -8.24 -20.58 -32.81
C ARG A 129 -6.94 -19.75 -32.88
N TRP A 130 -5.91 -20.13 -32.13
CA TRP A 130 -4.66 -19.38 -32.02
C TRP A 130 -3.82 -19.38 -33.31
N GLN A 131 -3.64 -20.50 -34.01
CA GLN A 131 -2.83 -20.49 -35.25
C GLN A 131 -3.45 -19.63 -36.37
N VAL A 132 -4.77 -19.45 -36.36
CA VAL A 132 -5.48 -18.66 -37.40
C VAL A 132 -5.60 -17.19 -37.01
N LEU A 133 -5.91 -16.87 -35.75
CA LEU A 133 -6.10 -15.48 -35.28
C LEU A 133 -4.79 -14.67 -35.27
N PHE A 134 -3.65 -15.26 -34.90
CA PHE A 134 -2.35 -14.55 -34.88
C PHE A 134 -1.85 -14.12 -36.27
N SER A 135 -2.32 -14.76 -37.34
CA SER A 135 -1.94 -14.41 -38.71
C SER A 135 -2.63 -13.13 -39.24
N VAL A 136 -3.67 -12.65 -38.54
CA VAL A 136 -4.53 -11.54 -38.98
C VAL A 136 -4.79 -10.47 -37.92
N MET A 137 -4.36 -10.68 -36.68
CA MET A 137 -4.49 -9.72 -35.58
C MET A 137 -3.19 -8.97 -35.31
N ASN A 138 -3.30 -7.73 -34.82
CA ASN A 138 -2.14 -7.05 -34.27
C ASN A 138 -1.85 -7.52 -32.83
N GLN A 139 -0.62 -7.31 -32.37
CA GLN A 139 -0.14 -7.79 -31.07
C GLN A 139 -1.02 -7.33 -29.90
N ARG A 140 -1.50 -6.07 -29.92
CA ARG A 140 -2.37 -5.53 -28.87
C ARG A 140 -3.72 -6.26 -28.76
N GLN A 141 -4.29 -6.67 -29.89
CA GLN A 141 -5.55 -7.43 -29.89
C GLN A 141 -5.34 -8.86 -29.40
N ILE A 142 -4.18 -9.44 -29.69
CA ILE A 142 -3.77 -10.74 -29.19
C ILE A 142 -3.65 -10.68 -27.67
N ASP A 143 -2.89 -9.71 -27.15
CA ASP A 143 -2.64 -9.57 -25.72
C ASP A 143 -3.96 -9.43 -24.94
N LEU A 144 -4.88 -8.55 -25.40
CA LEU A 144 -6.20 -8.38 -24.76
C LEU A 144 -7.05 -9.65 -24.70
N LEU A 145 -7.05 -10.48 -25.75
CA LEU A 145 -7.83 -11.72 -25.82
C LEU A 145 -7.20 -12.86 -25.00
N VAL A 146 -5.87 -12.89 -24.95
CA VAL A 146 -5.12 -13.91 -24.23
C VAL A 146 -5.12 -13.63 -22.72
N ASP A 147 -5.03 -12.36 -22.34
CA ASP A 147 -5.03 -11.94 -20.94
C ASP A 147 -6.34 -12.32 -20.23
N ASP A 148 -7.48 -12.04 -20.87
CA ASP A 148 -8.80 -12.38 -20.32
C ASP A 148 -8.95 -13.91 -20.15
N LEU A 149 -8.42 -14.71 -21.07
CA LEU A 149 -8.47 -16.18 -21.00
C LEU A 149 -7.60 -16.75 -19.86
N HIS A 150 -6.38 -16.25 -19.68
CA HIS A 150 -5.51 -16.70 -18.60
C HIS A 150 -6.04 -16.28 -17.22
N ILE A 151 -6.67 -15.10 -17.12
CA ILE A 151 -7.40 -14.66 -15.93
C ILE A 151 -8.58 -15.59 -15.63
N GLU A 152 -9.37 -15.96 -16.65
CA GLU A 152 -10.47 -16.92 -16.50
C GLU A 152 -9.97 -18.30 -16.06
N LEU A 153 -8.92 -18.83 -16.71
CA LEU A 153 -8.33 -20.11 -16.32
C LEU A 153 -7.82 -20.08 -14.88
N TYR A 154 -7.12 -19.01 -14.48
CA TYR A 154 -6.71 -18.80 -13.09
C TYR A 154 -7.91 -18.83 -12.14
N LYS A 155 -9.00 -18.12 -12.46
CA LYS A 155 -10.25 -18.12 -11.68
C LYS A 155 -10.89 -19.52 -11.60
N GLU A 156 -10.90 -20.28 -12.68
CA GLU A 156 -11.40 -21.67 -12.69
C GLU A 156 -10.56 -22.57 -11.77
N THR A 157 -9.23 -22.42 -11.76
CA THR A 157 -8.36 -23.20 -10.85
C THR A 157 -8.65 -22.96 -9.38
N LYS A 158 -9.31 -21.85 -9.02
CA LYS A 158 -9.65 -21.48 -7.64
C LYS A 158 -11.03 -21.99 -7.21
N LYS A 159 -11.86 -22.48 -8.13
CA LYS A 159 -13.19 -23.00 -7.78
C LYS A 159 -13.07 -24.39 -7.19
N ARG A 160 -13.91 -24.66 -6.17
CA ARG A 160 -14.05 -26.00 -5.58
C ARG A 160 -14.62 -27.00 -6.60
N GLU A 161 -15.58 -26.54 -7.40
CA GLU A 161 -16.21 -27.29 -8.48
C GLU A 161 -16.10 -26.44 -9.76
N SER A 162 -15.36 -26.93 -10.74
CA SER A 162 -15.23 -26.30 -12.06
C SER A 162 -15.48 -27.35 -13.13
N TYR A 163 -16.46 -27.10 -14.00
CA TYR A 163 -16.76 -27.97 -15.14
C TYR A 163 -15.68 -27.95 -16.23
N VAL A 164 -14.79 -26.95 -16.21
CA VAL A 164 -13.74 -26.77 -17.22
C VAL A 164 -12.54 -27.68 -16.94
N ILE A 165 -12.25 -27.92 -15.66
CA ILE A 165 -11.03 -28.61 -15.18
C ILE A 165 -11.34 -29.68 -14.12
N ASP A 166 -12.58 -30.17 -14.05
CA ASP A 166 -13.01 -31.22 -13.12
C ASP A 166 -12.22 -32.53 -13.27
N GLN A 167 -11.76 -32.82 -14.49
CA GLN A 167 -10.94 -33.99 -14.80
C GLN A 167 -9.50 -33.91 -14.28
N LEU A 168 -9.06 -32.72 -13.83
CA LEU A 168 -7.69 -32.53 -13.34
C LEU A 168 -7.57 -32.88 -11.87
N THR A 169 -6.44 -33.48 -11.51
CA THR A 169 -6.06 -33.65 -10.10
C THR A 169 -5.74 -32.29 -9.48
N GLU A 170 -5.80 -32.19 -8.15
CA GLU A 170 -5.45 -30.93 -7.46
C GLU A 170 -4.01 -30.46 -7.77
N ASN A 171 -3.04 -31.37 -7.89
CA ASN A 171 -1.68 -31.00 -8.32
C ASN A 171 -1.63 -30.43 -9.74
N GLN A 172 -2.42 -30.99 -10.66
CA GLN A 172 -2.52 -30.46 -12.03
C GLN A 172 -3.20 -29.09 -12.06
N LYS A 173 -4.20 -28.86 -11.21
CA LYS A 173 -4.81 -27.53 -11.04
C LYS A 173 -3.81 -26.52 -10.47
N LEU A 174 -2.95 -26.93 -9.52
CA LEU A 174 -1.87 -26.08 -8.99
C LEU A 174 -0.83 -25.72 -10.07
N MET A 175 -0.46 -26.68 -10.92
CA MET A 175 0.40 -26.42 -12.09
C MET A 175 -0.21 -25.39 -13.03
N LEU A 176 -1.48 -25.57 -13.42
CA LEU A 176 -2.17 -24.63 -14.30
C LEU A 176 -2.34 -23.26 -13.65
N ARG A 177 -2.56 -23.22 -12.34
CA ARG A 177 -2.63 -21.97 -11.59
C ARG A 177 -1.30 -21.22 -11.67
N LEU A 178 -0.17 -21.90 -11.44
CA LEU A 178 1.15 -21.29 -11.55
C LEU A 178 1.44 -20.81 -12.97
N TYR A 179 1.15 -21.65 -13.96
CA TYR A 179 1.31 -21.31 -15.37
C TYR A 179 0.49 -20.07 -15.74
N SER A 180 -0.79 -20.02 -15.36
CA SER A 180 -1.68 -18.89 -15.64
C SER A 180 -1.21 -17.63 -14.91
N LEU A 181 -0.84 -17.76 -13.64
CA LEU A 181 -0.32 -16.66 -12.84
C LEU A 181 0.96 -16.06 -13.45
N ASN A 182 1.89 -16.91 -13.89
CA ASN A 182 3.11 -16.46 -14.54
C ASN A 182 2.82 -15.72 -15.85
N TYR A 183 1.90 -16.24 -16.66
CA TYR A 183 1.53 -15.61 -17.92
C TYR A 183 0.87 -14.25 -17.68
N ILE A 184 -0.10 -14.16 -16.76
CA ILE A 184 -0.78 -12.91 -16.41
C ILE A 184 0.25 -11.84 -16.05
N TYR A 185 1.26 -12.18 -15.24
CA TYR A 185 2.30 -11.22 -14.87
C TYR A 185 3.21 -10.85 -16.03
N ALA A 186 3.59 -11.80 -16.89
CA ALA A 186 4.35 -11.51 -18.10
C ALA A 186 3.60 -10.56 -19.05
N ALA A 187 2.29 -10.72 -19.19
CA ALA A 187 1.44 -9.82 -19.96
C ALA A 187 1.30 -8.43 -19.32
N LEU A 188 1.12 -8.38 -18.00
CA LEU A 188 1.10 -7.11 -17.26
C LEU A 188 2.40 -6.32 -17.38
N PHE A 189 3.53 -6.99 -17.56
CA PHE A 189 4.84 -6.35 -17.80
C PHE A 189 5.12 -6.05 -19.28
N GLU A 190 4.24 -6.45 -20.20
CA GLU A 190 4.48 -6.42 -21.65
C GLU A 190 5.76 -7.15 -22.08
N ASP A 191 6.19 -8.13 -21.29
CA ASP A 191 7.41 -8.89 -21.57
C ASP A 191 7.08 -10.02 -22.57
N LEU A 192 7.11 -9.67 -23.86
CA LEU A 192 6.85 -10.60 -24.96
C LEU A 192 7.80 -11.80 -24.97
N GLU A 193 9.05 -11.62 -24.55
CA GLU A 193 10.00 -12.73 -24.48
C GLU A 193 9.58 -13.71 -23.38
N LEU A 194 9.20 -13.20 -22.22
CA LEU A 194 8.69 -13.99 -21.11
C LEU A 194 7.38 -14.70 -21.45
N GLN A 195 6.44 -14.01 -22.10
CA GLN A 195 5.18 -14.60 -22.59
C GLN A 195 5.46 -15.76 -23.55
N ASN A 196 6.30 -15.55 -24.57
CA ASN A 196 6.68 -16.58 -25.52
C ASN A 196 7.40 -17.75 -24.85
N SER A 197 8.27 -17.48 -23.87
CA SER A 197 8.92 -18.50 -23.07
C SER A 197 7.91 -19.35 -22.29
N ILE A 198 6.86 -18.74 -21.74
CA ILE A 198 5.80 -19.45 -21.02
C ILE A 198 4.97 -20.31 -21.98
N LEU A 199 4.52 -19.73 -23.09
CA LEU A 199 3.64 -20.41 -24.05
C LEU A 199 4.32 -21.57 -24.78
N PHE A 200 5.58 -21.41 -25.18
CA PHE A 200 6.23 -22.32 -26.11
C PHE A 200 7.35 -23.15 -25.49
N SER A 201 7.90 -22.73 -24.36
CA SER A 201 9.12 -23.34 -23.79
C SER A 201 8.94 -23.94 -22.40
N CYS A 202 7.93 -23.52 -21.62
CA CYS A 202 7.66 -24.13 -20.32
C CYS A 202 6.89 -25.45 -20.50
N ASP A 203 7.47 -26.56 -20.03
CA ASP A 203 6.80 -27.88 -20.06
C ASP A 203 6.78 -28.56 -18.67
N SER A 204 7.46 -27.98 -17.68
CA SER A 204 7.72 -28.58 -16.36
C SER A 204 7.57 -27.59 -15.19
N TRP A 205 7.56 -28.12 -13.96
CA TRP A 205 7.62 -27.31 -12.72
C TRP A 205 8.93 -26.52 -12.62
N GLU A 206 10.05 -27.08 -13.07
CA GLU A 206 11.34 -26.37 -13.08
C GLU A 206 11.29 -25.12 -13.96
N ASP A 207 10.68 -25.20 -15.13
CA ASP A 207 10.54 -24.05 -16.03
C ASP A 207 9.64 -22.98 -15.43
N LEU A 208 8.51 -23.40 -14.83
CA LEU A 208 7.57 -22.50 -14.19
C LEU A 208 8.17 -21.82 -12.96
N THR A 209 8.90 -22.54 -12.11
CA THR A 209 9.57 -21.98 -10.93
C THR A 209 10.68 -21.00 -11.31
N LYS A 210 11.46 -21.31 -12.35
CA LYS A 210 12.45 -20.38 -12.92
C LYS A 210 11.79 -19.11 -13.45
N THR A 211 10.66 -19.25 -14.13
CA THR A 211 9.85 -18.12 -14.62
C THR A 211 9.34 -17.28 -13.46
N SER A 212 8.86 -17.91 -12.39
CA SER A 212 8.42 -17.20 -11.19
C SER A 212 9.56 -16.43 -10.52
N GLY A 213 10.77 -17.01 -10.49
CA GLY A 213 11.96 -16.32 -10.04
C GLY A 213 12.25 -15.03 -10.82
N LYS A 214 12.09 -15.08 -12.16
CA LYS A 214 12.22 -13.89 -13.03
C LYS A 214 11.14 -12.84 -12.73
N ILE A 215 9.87 -13.25 -12.61
CA ILE A 215 8.76 -12.35 -12.29
C ILE A 215 8.99 -11.62 -10.97
N LEU A 216 9.46 -12.32 -9.94
CA LEU A 216 9.81 -11.70 -8.66
C LEU A 216 10.93 -10.66 -8.82
N ASN A 217 11.96 -10.91 -9.64
CA ASN A 217 13.02 -9.91 -9.90
C ASN A 217 12.43 -8.67 -10.59
N ILE A 218 11.58 -8.87 -11.61
CA ILE A 218 10.95 -7.77 -12.33
C ILE A 218 10.10 -6.90 -11.37
N LEU A 219 9.37 -7.53 -10.45
CA LEU A 219 8.61 -6.79 -9.42
C LEU A 219 9.51 -5.99 -8.48
N ASP A 220 10.65 -6.56 -8.06
CA ASP A 220 11.64 -5.86 -7.23
C ASP A 220 12.27 -4.67 -7.99
N GLU A 221 12.58 -4.85 -9.27
CA GLU A 221 13.11 -3.80 -10.15
C GLU A 221 12.09 -2.66 -10.33
N TYR A 222 10.81 -2.98 -10.59
CA TYR A 222 9.75 -1.97 -10.69
C TYR A 222 9.55 -1.22 -9.37
N GLN A 223 9.57 -1.92 -8.24
CA GLN A 223 9.48 -1.30 -6.93
C GLN A 223 10.61 -0.27 -6.73
N GLN A 224 11.86 -0.69 -6.88
CA GLN A 224 13.04 0.17 -6.70
C GLN A 224 13.04 1.34 -7.68
N LYS A 225 12.64 1.10 -8.93
CA LYS A 225 12.54 2.15 -9.95
C LYS A 225 11.52 3.20 -9.54
N CYS A 226 10.32 2.80 -9.10
CA CYS A 226 9.32 3.73 -8.58
C CYS A 226 9.82 4.53 -7.38
N GLU A 227 10.38 3.87 -6.36
CA GLU A 227 10.90 4.55 -5.16
C GLU A 227 12.01 5.56 -5.51
N SER A 228 12.89 5.19 -6.44
CA SER A 228 13.93 6.09 -6.94
C SER A 228 13.33 7.31 -7.64
N VAL A 229 12.27 7.15 -8.44
CA VAL A 229 11.64 8.25 -9.17
C VAL A 229 10.90 9.18 -8.22
N VAL A 230 10.14 8.60 -7.29
CA VAL A 230 9.31 9.32 -6.31
C VAL A 230 10.14 10.37 -5.56
N PHE A 231 11.40 10.08 -5.19
CA PHE A 231 12.26 11.03 -4.48
C PHE A 231 13.12 11.97 -5.34
N CYS A 232 13.10 11.90 -6.69
CA CYS A 232 14.06 12.59 -7.58
C CYS A 232 13.56 13.85 -8.29
N LEU A 233 12.36 14.29 -7.95
CA LEU A 233 11.55 15.26 -8.65
C LEU A 233 12.25 16.57 -9.13
N ASN A 234 12.65 16.61 -10.42
CA ASN A 234 12.55 17.81 -11.27
C ASN A 234 11.58 17.53 -12.44
N THR A 235 10.95 18.57 -13.01
CA THR A 235 9.78 18.43 -13.93
C THR A 235 10.16 17.77 -15.25
N ALA A 236 11.38 18.00 -15.74
CA ALA A 236 11.90 17.36 -16.96
C ALA A 236 12.06 15.85 -16.79
N GLU A 237 12.42 15.38 -15.60
CA GLU A 237 12.49 13.95 -15.29
C GLU A 237 11.11 13.33 -15.21
N LEU A 238 10.14 13.95 -14.53
CA LEU A 238 8.77 13.43 -14.45
C LEU A 238 8.07 13.34 -15.81
N ASP A 239 8.22 14.34 -16.66
CA ASP A 239 7.56 14.37 -17.95
C ASP A 239 8.22 13.37 -18.94
N ARG A 240 9.53 13.13 -18.77
CA ARG A 240 10.31 12.11 -19.50
C ARG A 240 10.08 10.69 -18.94
N ILE A 241 9.81 10.55 -17.65
CA ILE A 241 9.50 9.28 -16.98
C ILE A 241 8.06 8.88 -17.27
N GLY A 242 7.13 9.81 -17.14
CA GLY A 242 5.73 9.62 -17.46
C GLY A 242 5.52 9.19 -18.91
N ARG A 243 6.18 9.85 -19.87
CA ARG A 243 6.08 9.51 -21.30
C ARG A 243 7.07 8.45 -21.79
N GLY A 244 8.19 8.25 -21.11
CA GLY A 244 9.27 7.34 -21.54
C GLY A 244 9.31 5.99 -20.84
N LEU A 245 8.51 5.76 -19.80
CA LEU A 245 8.49 4.51 -19.04
C LEU A 245 7.14 3.79 -19.06
N ASP A 246 6.19 4.21 -19.91
CA ASP A 246 4.84 3.62 -20.04
C ASP A 246 4.08 3.42 -18.73
N ILE A 247 4.46 4.20 -17.70
CA ILE A 247 3.96 4.02 -16.35
C ILE A 247 2.45 4.27 -16.32
N TYR A 248 1.91 5.11 -17.23
CA TYR A 248 0.47 5.37 -17.31
C TYR A 248 -0.33 4.19 -17.82
N GLU A 249 0.13 3.54 -18.89
CA GLU A 249 -0.52 2.35 -19.42
C GLU A 249 -0.38 1.16 -18.47
N MET A 250 0.79 1.02 -17.85
CA MET A 250 1.06 -0.04 -16.87
C MET A 250 0.20 0.11 -15.60
N ALA A 251 -0.01 1.34 -15.13
CA ALA A 251 -0.87 1.64 -13.97
C ALA A 251 -2.32 1.23 -14.16
N GLU A 252 -2.87 1.54 -15.33
CA GLU A 252 -4.25 1.21 -15.68
C GLU A 252 -4.42 -0.31 -15.73
N ARG A 253 -3.47 -1.02 -16.35
CA ARG A 253 -3.44 -2.48 -16.41
C ARG A 253 -3.31 -3.13 -15.03
N TYR A 254 -2.41 -2.62 -14.19
CA TYR A 254 -2.27 -3.07 -12.80
C TYR A 254 -3.54 -2.85 -11.99
N SER A 255 -4.18 -1.68 -12.13
CA SER A 255 -5.42 -1.36 -11.43
C SER A 255 -6.57 -2.27 -11.88
N LYS A 256 -6.70 -2.53 -13.19
CA LYS A 256 -7.65 -3.49 -13.75
C LYS A 256 -7.40 -4.90 -13.20
N ALA A 257 -6.15 -5.36 -13.21
CA ALA A 257 -5.79 -6.68 -12.69
C ALA A 257 -6.10 -6.83 -11.20
N ILE A 258 -5.81 -5.82 -10.39
CA ILE A 258 -6.15 -5.78 -8.96
C ILE A 258 -7.67 -5.97 -8.75
N ASN A 259 -8.49 -5.27 -9.53
CA ASN A 259 -9.93 -5.37 -9.47
C ASN A 259 -10.43 -6.75 -9.93
N ASP A 260 -9.92 -7.25 -11.05
CA ASP A 260 -10.32 -8.53 -11.64
C ASP A 260 -9.96 -9.74 -10.77
N LEU A 261 -8.82 -9.65 -10.08
CA LEU A 261 -8.34 -10.65 -9.12
C LEU A 261 -8.90 -10.43 -7.71
N LYS A 262 -9.73 -9.39 -7.52
CA LYS A 262 -10.37 -9.01 -6.24
C LYS A 262 -9.37 -8.84 -5.10
N ILE A 263 -8.20 -8.29 -5.41
CA ILE A 263 -7.10 -8.07 -4.46
C ILE A 263 -7.46 -6.95 -3.45
N ASN A 264 -8.38 -6.05 -3.82
CA ASN A 264 -8.82 -4.91 -3.00
C ASN A 264 -9.88 -5.25 -1.94
N LYS A 265 -9.59 -6.21 -1.04
CA LYS A 265 -10.33 -6.34 0.22
C LYS A 265 -9.49 -5.83 1.38
N SER A 266 -9.23 -4.52 1.42
CA SER A 266 -8.74 -3.91 2.65
C SER A 266 -9.88 -3.90 3.68
N LYS A 267 -9.64 -4.46 4.88
CA LYS A 267 -10.57 -4.28 6.01
C LYS A 267 -10.63 -2.78 6.35
N GLU A 268 -11.82 -2.22 6.52
CA GLU A 268 -12.02 -0.77 6.72
C GLU A 268 -11.29 -0.20 7.94
N ASP A 269 -11.11 -1.04 8.98
CA ASP A 269 -10.63 -0.67 10.32
C ASP A 269 -9.10 -0.67 10.51
N ARG A 270 -8.31 -1.00 9.47
CA ARG A 270 -6.84 -1.06 9.61
C ARG A 270 -6.19 0.31 9.76
N ILE A 271 -5.09 0.35 10.51
CA ILE A 271 -4.16 1.49 10.57
C ILE A 271 -3.58 1.66 9.16
N LYS A 272 -3.93 2.76 8.50
CA LYS A 272 -3.65 2.93 7.07
C LYS A 272 -3.17 4.32 6.66
N CYS A 273 -3.11 5.28 7.58
CA CYS A 273 -2.70 6.65 7.24
C CYS A 273 -1.41 7.05 7.93
N TYR A 274 -0.56 7.74 7.18
CA TYR A 274 0.64 8.42 7.66
C TYR A 274 0.51 9.93 7.45
N ALA A 275 1.04 10.73 8.37
CA ALA A 275 1.25 12.15 8.14
C ALA A 275 2.49 12.62 8.87
N SER A 276 3.10 13.69 8.37
CA SER A 276 4.25 14.32 8.99
C SER A 276 4.24 15.83 8.82
N VAL A 277 4.95 16.53 9.70
CA VAL A 277 5.28 17.94 9.55
C VAL A 277 6.75 18.17 9.89
N ILE A 278 7.39 19.05 9.13
CA ILE A 278 8.78 19.44 9.33
C ILE A 278 8.82 20.80 10.06
N LYS A 279 9.57 20.88 11.16
CA LYS A 279 9.88 22.15 11.83
C LYS A 279 11.28 22.09 12.42
N ASP A 280 12.05 23.16 12.26
CA ASP A 280 13.43 23.28 12.78
C ASP A 280 14.32 22.09 12.37
N ASN A 281 14.15 21.60 11.13
CA ASN A 281 14.79 20.40 10.57
C ASN A 281 14.46 19.08 11.28
N ILE A 282 13.45 19.06 12.16
CA ILE A 282 12.93 17.85 12.79
C ILE A 282 11.66 17.42 12.07
N ILE A 283 11.58 16.14 11.72
CA ILE A 283 10.39 15.53 11.11
C ILE A 283 9.52 14.93 12.22
N TYR A 284 8.32 15.48 12.39
CA TYR A 284 7.32 14.99 13.34
C TYR A 284 6.30 14.14 12.58
N MET A 285 6.35 12.81 12.76
CA MET A 285 5.47 11.87 12.05
C MET A 285 4.48 11.16 12.97
N THR A 286 3.34 10.73 12.43
CA THR A 286 2.31 9.96 13.17
C THR A 286 1.54 9.02 12.23
N LEU A 287 0.93 8.00 12.82
CA LEU A 287 0.00 7.08 12.15
C LEU A 287 -1.45 7.26 12.65
N ASN A 288 -2.45 7.04 11.80
CA ASN A 288 -3.87 7.17 12.19
C ASN A 288 -4.40 5.93 12.91
N GLY A 289 -5.34 6.10 13.83
CA GLY A 289 -6.10 4.98 14.41
C GLY A 289 -5.43 4.32 15.63
N VAL A 290 -4.29 4.86 16.09
CA VAL A 290 -3.44 4.17 17.05
C VAL A 290 -3.34 4.90 18.39
N ARG A 291 -3.47 4.14 19.50
CA ARG A 291 -3.38 4.57 20.91
C ARG A 291 -1.96 4.30 21.43
N ASP A 292 -1.08 5.30 21.30
CA ASP A 292 0.37 5.04 21.28
C ASP A 292 1.12 5.66 22.45
N GLU A 293 0.76 5.34 23.69
CA GLU A 293 1.43 6.03 24.82
C GLU A 293 2.93 5.70 24.94
N ASN A 294 3.37 4.57 24.37
CA ASN A 294 4.73 4.04 24.56
C ASN A 294 5.57 3.88 23.28
N ILE A 295 5.08 4.30 22.11
CA ILE A 295 5.81 4.18 20.85
C ILE A 295 6.83 5.30 20.72
N LYS A 296 8.07 4.97 20.34
CA LYS A 296 9.18 5.94 20.19
C LYS A 296 10.02 5.61 18.97
N VAL A 297 10.58 6.61 18.31
CA VAL A 297 11.58 6.41 17.25
C VAL A 297 12.78 5.65 17.83
N ASN A 298 13.26 4.64 17.10
CA ASN A 298 14.36 3.76 17.51
C ASN A 298 14.12 3.04 18.84
N GLY A 299 12.86 2.81 19.21
CA GLY A 299 12.49 1.97 20.35
C GLY A 299 12.79 0.49 20.07
N ALA A 300 12.93 -0.31 21.13
CA ALA A 300 13.03 -1.77 20.97
C ALA A 300 11.76 -2.31 20.28
N ASP A 301 11.92 -3.29 19.38
CA ASP A 301 10.85 -3.90 18.57
C ASP A 301 9.85 -4.71 19.42
N SER A 302 9.08 -3.98 20.23
CA SER A 302 8.15 -4.51 21.23
C SER A 302 6.76 -4.80 20.66
N SER A 303 6.44 -4.28 19.48
CA SER A 303 5.19 -4.52 18.74
C SER A 303 5.40 -4.31 17.24
N ASN A 304 4.48 -4.82 16.41
CA ASN A 304 4.52 -4.57 14.97
C ASN A 304 4.38 -3.07 14.65
N LEU A 305 3.56 -2.34 15.40
CA LEU A 305 3.47 -0.88 15.29
C LEU A 305 4.83 -0.20 15.55
N GLN A 306 5.55 -0.62 16.58
CA GLN A 306 6.88 -0.10 16.89
C GLN A 306 7.89 -0.39 15.77
N LYS A 307 7.80 -1.58 15.16
CA LYS A 307 8.60 -1.93 13.98
C LYS A 307 8.29 -1.02 12.79
N VAL A 308 7.01 -0.75 12.50
CA VAL A 308 6.62 0.20 11.44
C VAL A 308 7.21 1.57 11.70
N VAL A 309 7.09 2.10 12.91
CA VAL A 309 7.67 3.41 13.27
C VAL A 309 9.19 3.42 13.10
N ASN A 310 9.88 2.34 13.46
CA ASN A 310 11.31 2.21 13.25
C ASN A 310 11.68 2.15 11.75
N VAL A 311 10.89 1.46 10.92
CA VAL A 311 11.08 1.41 9.46
C VAL A 311 10.93 2.80 8.85
N LEU A 312 9.85 3.51 9.15
CA LEU A 312 9.59 4.86 8.61
C LEU A 312 10.69 5.84 9.05
N ALA A 313 11.09 5.80 10.32
CA ALA A 313 12.18 6.66 10.81
C ALA A 313 13.52 6.38 10.11
N LYS A 314 13.84 5.10 9.82
CA LYS A 314 15.05 4.74 9.06
C LYS A 314 15.00 5.23 7.61
N LEU A 315 13.83 5.18 6.98
CA LEU A 315 13.62 5.65 5.60
C LEU A 315 13.78 7.17 5.46
N LEU A 316 13.26 7.94 6.43
CA LEU A 316 13.49 9.39 6.55
C LEU A 316 14.97 9.67 6.80
N GLY A 317 15.53 9.01 7.82
CA GLY A 317 16.79 9.41 8.45
C GLY A 317 16.76 10.82 9.03
N GLY A 318 17.90 11.29 9.53
CA GLY A 318 17.99 12.57 10.24
C GLY A 318 17.26 12.56 11.59
N ASP A 319 16.84 13.75 12.04
CA ASP A 319 16.15 13.93 13.32
C ASP A 319 14.63 13.74 13.14
N VAL A 320 14.13 12.62 13.66
CA VAL A 320 12.72 12.21 13.54
C VAL A 320 12.11 12.00 14.91
N GLU A 321 10.88 12.51 15.12
CA GLU A 321 10.07 12.27 16.30
C GLU A 321 8.74 11.61 15.93
N TYR A 322 8.36 10.55 16.65
CA TYR A 322 7.02 9.96 16.56
C TYR A 322 6.06 10.70 17.49
N VAL A 323 4.94 11.19 16.95
CA VAL A 323 3.93 11.95 17.68
C VAL A 323 2.78 11.03 18.07
N SER A 324 2.73 10.64 19.34
CA SER A 324 1.61 9.93 19.93
C SER A 324 0.44 10.85 20.32
N ILE A 325 -0.68 10.26 20.74
CA ILE A 325 -1.80 11.04 21.28
C ILE A 325 -1.35 11.68 22.60
N SER A 326 -1.21 13.00 22.60
CA SER A 326 -0.91 13.74 23.82
C SER A 326 -2.13 13.86 24.75
N PRO A 327 -1.93 13.97 26.08
CA PRO A 327 -2.98 14.31 27.04
C PRO A 327 -3.80 15.56 26.67
N ASP A 328 -3.15 16.52 26.01
CA ASP A 328 -3.72 17.80 25.60
C ASP A 328 -4.41 17.77 24.24
N THR A 329 -4.38 16.64 23.51
CA THR A 329 -5.05 16.50 22.20
C THR A 329 -6.54 16.75 22.36
N ARG A 330 -7.12 17.61 21.52
CA ARG A 330 -8.49 18.11 21.70
C ARG A 330 -9.46 17.50 20.72
N TYR A 331 -10.68 17.25 21.21
CA TYR A 331 -11.88 17.03 20.42
C TYR A 331 -12.82 18.21 20.63
N TYR A 332 -13.07 18.98 19.57
CA TYR A 332 -13.98 20.12 19.59
C TYR A 332 -15.37 19.66 19.19
N VAL A 333 -16.39 20.00 19.98
CA VAL A 333 -17.81 19.93 19.59
C VAL A 333 -18.17 21.23 18.86
N ASN A 334 -17.76 22.36 19.43
CA ASN A 334 -17.87 23.71 18.86
C ASN A 334 -16.69 24.57 19.38
N PRO A 335 -16.55 25.86 18.96
CA PRO A 335 -15.41 26.69 19.37
C PRO A 335 -15.26 26.85 20.90
N ASP A 336 -16.37 26.88 21.62
CA ASP A 336 -16.41 27.11 23.07
C ASP A 336 -16.40 25.80 23.89
N LEU A 337 -16.75 24.68 23.25
CA LEU A 337 -16.88 23.37 23.89
C LEU A 337 -15.93 22.35 23.24
N TYR A 338 -14.95 21.91 24.04
CA TYR A 338 -14.05 20.82 23.68
C TYR A 338 -13.67 19.99 24.90
N ILE A 339 -13.29 18.74 24.68
CA ILE A 339 -12.61 17.89 25.67
C ILE A 339 -11.17 17.59 25.23
N ASN A 340 -10.29 17.29 26.17
CA ASN A 340 -8.95 16.78 25.86
C ASN A 340 -8.85 15.26 26.09
N TYR A 341 -7.76 14.66 25.62
CA TYR A 341 -7.55 13.22 25.73
C TYR A 341 -7.48 12.76 27.18
N SER A 342 -6.93 13.55 28.11
CA SER A 342 -6.97 13.21 29.56
C SER A 342 -8.39 13.03 30.07
N GLN A 343 -9.29 13.98 29.78
CA GLN A 343 -10.70 13.89 30.20
C GLN A 343 -11.38 12.64 29.61
N TYR A 344 -11.03 12.28 28.37
CA TYR A 344 -11.54 11.09 27.70
C TYR A 344 -10.96 9.78 28.27
N ALA A 345 -9.66 9.73 28.56
CA ALA A 345 -9.02 8.57 29.17
C ALA A 345 -9.62 8.28 30.56
N ASP A 346 -9.91 9.34 31.34
CA ASP A 346 -10.56 9.24 32.65
C ASP A 346 -12.02 8.75 32.56
N SER A 347 -12.71 9.05 31.45
CA SER A 347 -14.11 8.65 31.26
C SER A 347 -14.30 7.17 30.94
N LYS A 348 -13.26 6.50 30.42
CA LYS A 348 -13.28 5.09 29.99
C LYS A 348 -14.29 4.78 28.88
N GLU A 349 -14.72 5.79 28.13
CA GLU A 349 -15.61 5.63 26.98
C GLU A 349 -14.86 4.98 25.79
N ASN A 350 -15.57 4.32 24.88
CA ASN A 350 -14.95 3.57 23.76
C ASN A 350 -15.12 4.25 22.38
N LEU A 351 -14.95 5.57 22.32
CA LEU A 351 -15.08 6.39 21.11
C LEU A 351 -13.75 7.05 20.73
N ASN A 352 -12.74 6.23 20.46
CA ASN A 352 -11.36 6.67 20.20
C ASN A 352 -11.17 7.49 18.96
N ARG A 353 -12.06 7.33 17.99
CA ARG A 353 -12.02 8.04 16.72
C ARG A 353 -11.98 9.56 16.92
N MET A 354 -12.47 10.06 18.07
CA MET A 354 -12.35 11.44 18.51
C MET A 354 -10.90 11.97 18.59
N PHE A 355 -9.89 11.11 18.79
CA PHE A 355 -8.51 11.53 19.09
C PHE A 355 -7.43 10.89 18.22
N THR A 356 -7.75 9.84 17.45
CA THR A 356 -6.74 9.01 16.78
C THR A 356 -6.30 9.50 15.40
N CYS A 357 -6.93 10.54 14.84
CA CYS A 357 -6.54 11.13 13.57
C CYS A 357 -5.13 11.74 13.61
N CYS A 358 -4.37 11.58 12.53
CA CYS A 358 -3.02 12.14 12.39
C CYS A 358 -3.00 13.66 12.62
N GLU A 359 -3.94 14.36 11.99
CA GLU A 359 -4.06 15.82 12.02
C GLU A 359 -4.19 16.30 13.47
N ARG A 360 -5.00 15.64 14.30
CA ARG A 360 -5.18 16.01 15.70
C ARG A 360 -3.91 15.84 16.52
N LYS A 361 -3.21 14.72 16.33
CA LYS A 361 -1.96 14.42 17.05
C LYS A 361 -0.91 15.47 16.71
N LEU A 362 -0.74 15.77 15.42
CA LEU A 362 0.20 16.78 14.93
C LEU A 362 -0.18 18.18 15.41
N ILE A 363 -1.45 18.60 15.26
CA ILE A 363 -1.94 19.89 15.74
C ILE A 363 -1.68 20.04 17.25
N ALA A 364 -1.97 19.01 18.06
CA ALA A 364 -1.73 19.06 19.50
C ALA A 364 -0.24 19.24 19.83
N LYS A 365 0.66 18.55 19.10
CA LYS A 365 2.11 18.73 19.23
C LYS A 365 2.54 20.15 18.88
N MET A 366 1.92 20.76 17.87
CA MET A 366 2.21 22.15 17.46
C MET A 366 1.74 23.20 18.44
N PHE A 367 0.79 22.89 19.31
CA PHE A 367 0.40 23.74 20.42
C PHE A 367 1.28 23.55 21.67
N SER A 368 2.24 22.63 21.64
CA SER A 368 3.15 22.43 22.76
C SER A 368 4.11 23.62 22.93
N PRO A 369 4.58 23.93 24.15
CA PRO A 369 5.48 25.08 24.40
C PRO A 369 6.78 25.09 23.59
N LYS A 370 7.17 23.95 23.00
CA LYS A 370 8.35 23.82 22.13
C LYS A 370 8.14 24.45 20.75
N PHE A 371 6.90 24.59 20.31
CA PHE A 371 6.54 25.25 19.06
C PHE A 371 6.27 26.72 19.39
N VAL A 372 7.28 27.58 19.17
CA VAL A 372 7.18 29.02 19.44
C VAL A 372 6.06 29.63 18.61
N ALA A 373 5.43 30.63 19.22
CA ALA A 373 4.08 31.04 18.92
C ALA A 373 4.06 32.25 17.98
N ASP A 374 4.37 32.12 16.67
CA ASP A 374 4.09 33.15 15.63
C ASP A 374 4.35 32.61 14.18
N GLU A 375 4.02 31.34 13.88
CA GLU A 375 4.38 30.73 12.58
C GLU A 375 3.22 30.01 11.89
N LYS A 376 3.15 30.19 10.56
CA LYS A 376 2.35 29.35 9.66
C LYS A 376 2.94 27.94 9.69
N ILE A 377 2.08 26.93 9.84
CA ILE A 377 2.52 25.54 9.76
C ILE A 377 1.72 24.82 8.69
N GLU A 378 2.46 24.26 7.73
CA GLU A 378 1.89 23.55 6.60
C GLU A 378 1.71 22.08 6.99
N LEU A 379 0.45 21.63 6.97
CA LEU A 379 0.09 20.26 7.29
C LEU A 379 -0.18 19.55 5.96
N LEU A 380 0.79 18.78 5.51
CA LEU A 380 0.65 17.96 4.31
C LEU A 380 -0.10 16.68 4.67
N VAL A 381 -1.24 16.45 4.02
CA VAL A 381 -2.04 15.25 4.18
C VAL A 381 -2.39 14.66 2.82
N THR A 382 -2.33 13.34 2.70
CA THR A 382 -2.65 12.65 1.43
C THR A 382 -4.15 12.58 1.18
N LYS A 383 -4.98 12.79 2.20
CA LYS A 383 -6.45 12.71 2.15
C LYS A 383 -7.08 13.95 2.74
N TYR A 384 -8.28 14.32 2.26
CA TYR A 384 -9.04 15.40 2.88
C TYR A 384 -9.30 15.10 4.37
N PRO A 385 -9.05 16.06 5.28
CA PRO A 385 -9.32 15.84 6.69
C PRO A 385 -10.79 15.47 6.93
N CYS A 386 -11.04 14.43 7.73
CA CYS A 386 -12.41 14.03 8.05
C CYS A 386 -13.19 15.19 8.70
N GLN A 387 -14.52 15.12 8.75
CA GLN A 387 -15.34 16.25 9.23
C GLN A 387 -14.92 16.75 10.61
N ILE A 388 -14.51 15.86 11.49
CA ILE A 388 -14.04 16.24 12.82
C ILE A 388 -12.69 16.98 12.73
N CYS A 389 -11.75 16.50 11.91
CA CYS A 389 -10.45 17.15 11.70
C CYS A 389 -10.59 18.51 11.02
N SER A 390 -11.40 18.59 9.97
CA SER A 390 -11.79 19.84 9.31
C SER A 390 -12.34 20.85 10.33
N ARG A 391 -13.31 20.43 11.16
CA ARG A 391 -13.83 21.24 12.28
C ARG A 391 -12.73 21.74 13.23
N THR A 392 -11.71 20.93 13.49
CA THR A 392 -10.58 21.32 14.35
C THR A 392 -9.67 22.33 13.68
N ILE A 393 -9.37 22.14 12.40
CA ILE A 393 -8.55 23.04 11.59
C ILE A 393 -9.24 24.40 11.47
N ASP A 394 -10.55 24.42 11.18
CA ASP A 394 -11.34 25.65 11.08
C ASP A 394 -11.30 26.46 12.38
N PHE A 395 -11.55 25.81 13.51
CA PHE A 395 -11.55 26.49 14.81
C PHE A 395 -10.16 26.98 15.22
N VAL A 396 -9.11 26.25 14.85
CA VAL A 396 -7.73 26.70 15.08
C VAL A 396 -7.41 27.92 14.22
N ASN A 397 -7.78 27.90 12.94
CA ASN A 397 -7.49 28.97 11.98
C ASN A 397 -8.33 30.24 12.21
N GLN A 398 -9.56 30.11 12.72
CA GLN A 398 -10.48 31.24 12.94
C GLN A 398 -10.33 31.90 14.32
N LYS A 399 -9.54 31.32 15.23
CA LYS A 399 -9.39 31.86 16.58
C LYS A 399 -8.72 33.24 16.54
N GLU A 400 -9.34 34.22 17.18
CA GLU A 400 -8.80 35.59 17.23
C GLU A 400 -7.43 35.62 17.93
N GLY A 401 -6.44 36.25 17.29
CA GLY A 401 -5.04 36.19 17.74
C GLY A 401 -4.36 34.82 17.53
N ALA A 402 -4.94 33.94 16.71
CA ALA A 402 -4.31 32.68 16.34
C ALA A 402 -2.95 32.92 15.69
N LYS A 403 -1.96 32.28 16.29
CA LYS A 403 -0.56 32.36 15.91
C LYS A 403 -0.12 31.24 14.97
N LEU A 404 -0.98 30.24 14.85
CA LEU A 404 -0.83 29.05 14.04
C LEU A 404 -1.85 29.12 12.91
N LYS A 405 -1.38 29.03 11.65
CA LYS A 405 -2.24 28.82 10.49
C LYS A 405 -1.92 27.47 9.89
N ILE A 406 -2.93 26.62 9.83
CA ILE A 406 -2.85 25.29 9.22
C ILE A 406 -3.34 25.41 7.79
N GLU A 407 -2.46 25.13 6.83
CA GLU A 407 -2.82 24.96 5.44
C GLU A 407 -2.81 23.47 5.09
N ILE A 408 -3.92 23.01 4.49
CA ILE A 408 -4.04 21.67 3.92
C ILE A 408 -3.61 21.79 2.47
N ILE A 409 -2.55 21.09 2.08
CA ILE A 409 -2.08 21.10 0.70
C ILE A 409 -2.53 19.82 0.01
N ASP A 410 -3.22 20.01 -1.12
CA ASP A 410 -3.57 18.96 -2.07
C ASP A 410 -4.36 17.77 -1.50
N PRO A 411 -5.48 17.94 -0.78
CA PRO A 411 -6.24 16.78 -0.34
C PRO A 411 -6.99 16.11 -1.52
N LEU A 412 -6.96 14.77 -1.62
CA LEU A 412 -7.89 14.02 -2.47
C LEU A 412 -9.35 14.25 -2.05
N GLU A 413 -10.31 14.06 -2.95
CA GLU A 413 -11.73 14.13 -2.58
C GLU A 413 -12.08 13.15 -1.43
N PRO A 414 -13.08 13.47 -0.59
CA PRO A 414 -13.41 12.65 0.58
C PRO A 414 -13.86 11.24 0.17
N GLU A 415 -13.05 10.21 0.44
CA GLU A 415 -13.37 8.82 0.07
C GLU A 415 -14.50 8.20 0.91
N SER A 416 -14.71 8.68 2.14
CA SER A 416 -15.90 8.37 2.93
C SER A 416 -16.04 9.35 4.08
N ASN A 417 -17.25 9.89 4.21
CA ASN A 417 -17.63 10.74 5.33
C ASN A 417 -17.95 9.86 6.53
N LEU A 418 -17.50 10.26 7.73
CA LEU A 418 -18.08 9.73 8.96
C LEU A 418 -19.59 9.96 8.90
N SER A 419 -20.39 8.97 9.31
CA SER A 419 -21.83 9.17 9.28
C SER A 419 -22.21 10.30 10.25
N GLU A 420 -23.26 11.05 9.93
CA GLU A 420 -23.76 12.09 10.83
C GLU A 420 -24.13 11.51 12.19
N GLN A 421 -24.61 10.26 12.22
CA GLN A 421 -24.93 9.54 13.45
C GLN A 421 -23.68 9.29 14.31
N ASP A 422 -22.56 8.88 13.73
CA ASP A 422 -21.30 8.69 14.47
C ASP A 422 -20.81 10.01 15.07
N ILE A 423 -20.91 11.11 14.31
CA ILE A 423 -20.52 12.44 14.76
C ILE A 423 -21.40 12.90 15.93
N GLU A 424 -22.72 12.72 15.82
CA GLU A 424 -23.65 13.04 16.89
C GLU A 424 -23.38 12.23 18.16
N GLU A 425 -23.07 10.94 18.03
CA GLU A 425 -22.73 10.08 19.16
C GLU A 425 -21.46 10.58 19.87
N MET A 426 -20.41 10.88 19.10
CA MET A 426 -19.16 11.44 19.62
C MET A 426 -19.37 12.81 20.27
N ASP A 427 -20.19 13.69 19.69
CA ASP A 427 -20.50 14.99 20.26
C ASP A 427 -21.28 14.88 21.58
N LYS A 428 -22.31 14.02 21.65
CA LYS A 428 -23.06 13.72 22.89
C LYS A 428 -22.13 13.14 23.96
N CYS A 429 -21.24 12.23 23.58
CA CYS A 429 -20.24 11.66 24.48
C CYS A 429 -19.32 12.76 25.04
N ALA A 430 -18.79 13.63 24.17
CA ALA A 430 -17.92 14.73 24.57
C ALA A 430 -18.62 15.73 25.51
N GLU A 431 -19.90 16.04 25.28
CA GLU A 431 -20.70 16.86 26.19
C GLU A 431 -20.83 16.24 27.59
N ILE A 432 -21.10 14.94 27.66
CA ILE A 432 -21.21 14.19 28.92
C ILE A 432 -19.86 14.20 29.66
N ILE A 433 -18.77 13.93 28.95
CA ILE A 433 -17.40 13.94 29.49
C ILE A 433 -17.07 15.34 30.02
N SER A 434 -17.35 16.40 29.25
CA SER A 434 -17.06 17.78 29.65
C SER A 434 -17.79 18.20 30.93
N LYS A 435 -18.99 17.66 31.17
CA LYS A 435 -19.77 17.91 32.41
C LYS A 435 -19.24 17.11 33.59
N LYS A 436 -18.88 15.84 33.39
CA LYS A 436 -18.41 14.92 34.45
C LYS A 436 -16.96 15.18 34.88
N PHE A 437 -16.11 15.56 33.94
CA PHE A 437 -14.68 15.78 34.13
C PHE A 437 -14.32 17.21 33.74
N PRO A 438 -14.74 18.24 34.50
CA PRO A 438 -14.46 19.63 34.15
C PRO A 438 -12.95 19.88 34.11
N LYS A 439 -12.48 20.67 33.13
CA LYS A 439 -11.08 21.07 33.03
C LYS A 439 -10.64 21.72 34.34
N SER A 440 -9.55 21.25 34.92
CA SER A 440 -8.94 21.93 36.05
C SER A 440 -8.63 23.37 35.63
N ARG A 441 -9.24 24.34 36.31
CA ARG A 441 -8.83 25.75 36.16
C ARG A 441 -7.38 25.79 36.62
N LYS A 442 -6.42 25.81 35.69
CA LYS A 442 -5.03 26.14 36.01
C LYS A 442 -5.07 27.49 36.75
N LYS A 443 -4.68 27.46 38.02
CA LYS A 443 -4.39 28.65 38.81
C LYS A 443 -3.14 29.32 38.26
#